data_AF-A0A7C1USZ5-F1
#
_entry.id   AF-A0A7C1USZ5-F1
#
_cell.length_a   1.000
_cell.length_b   1.000
_cell.length_c   1.000
_cell.angle_alpha   90.00
_cell.angle_beta   90.00
_cell.angle_gamma   90.00
#
_symmetry.space_group_name_H-M   'P 1'
#
loop_
_entity.id
_entity.type
_entity.pdbx_description
1 polymer ?
#
loop_
_entity_poly.entity_id
_entity_poly.type
_entity_poly.pdbx_seq_one_letter_code
_entity_poly.pdbx_strand_id
1 'polypeptide(L)'
;MNQSFLETYLNFVLSRINQVALKFLVSVFVSVIGVVILAMFLATFLRLGTVVNVLPVVLAFFSAMSAYYFLDKVRNKVRKKSLVSVLAGVSTSVVSFCVLNLIFRELTDVWILGVMDLVIFLAVGAFFSEIGASVAIRYFKLQNR
;
A
#
# COMPACT_ATOMS: atom_id res chain seq x y z
N MET A 1 24.44 9.99 34.12
CA MET A 1 23.88 9.96 32.75
C MET A 1 22.81 11.04 32.67
N ASN A 2 23.03 12.10 31.89
CA ASN A 2 22.23 13.33 31.95
C ASN A 2 20.82 13.14 31.36
N GLN A 3 19.77 13.53 32.10
CA GLN A 3 18.39 13.48 31.64
C GLN A 3 18.16 14.29 30.35
N SER A 4 18.87 15.41 30.16
CA SER A 4 18.79 16.23 28.94
C SER A 4 19.30 15.52 27.68
N PHE A 5 20.28 14.62 27.83
CA PHE A 5 20.80 13.82 26.73
C PHE A 5 19.78 12.76 26.29
N LEU A 6 19.09 12.14 27.26
CA LEU A 6 18.02 11.18 26.98
C LEU A 6 16.84 11.85 26.26
N GLU A 7 16.39 13.01 26.70
CA GLU A 7 15.28 13.74 26.04
C GLU A 7 15.63 14.17 24.61
N THR A 8 16.84 14.69 24.40
CA THR A 8 17.30 15.09 23.06
C THR A 8 17.38 13.88 22.13
N TYR A 9 17.87 12.74 22.64
CA TYR A 9 17.93 11.50 21.87
C TYR A 9 16.54 10.94 21.56
N LEU A 10 15.60 11.00 22.52
CA LEU A 10 14.22 10.57 22.36
C LEU A 10 13.49 11.40 21.30
N ASN A 11 13.62 12.73 21.36
CA ASN A 11 13.02 13.65 20.38
C ASN A 11 13.60 13.44 18.97
N PHE A 12 14.90 13.18 18.87
CA PHE A 12 15.53 12.86 17.60
C PHE A 12 15.00 11.53 17.02
N VAL A 13 14.90 10.48 17.83
CA VAL A 13 14.36 9.18 17.40
C VAL A 13 12.89 9.28 16.99
N LEU A 14 12.05 9.96 17.80
CA LEU A 14 10.63 10.18 17.52
C LEU A 14 10.41 10.95 16.21
N SER A 15 11.19 12.01 15.96
CA SER A 15 11.09 12.77 14.71
C SER A 15 11.39 11.91 13.47
N ARG A 16 12.36 10.98 13.59
CA ARG A 16 12.73 10.06 12.51
C ARG A 16 11.64 9.03 12.24
N ILE A 17 11.03 8.48 13.29
CA ILE A 17 9.92 7.52 13.19
C ILE A 17 8.73 8.19 12.51
N ASN A 18 8.36 9.41 12.93
CA ASN A 18 7.25 10.15 12.35
C ASN A 18 7.46 10.41 10.85
N GLN A 19 8.67 10.73 10.40
CA GLN A 19 8.94 10.91 8.97
C GLN A 19 8.79 9.62 8.15
N VAL A 20 9.20 8.46 8.69
CA VAL A 20 9.06 7.18 7.98
C VAL A 20 7.59 6.74 7.94
N ALA A 21 6.87 6.87 9.06
CA ALA A 21 5.45 6.57 9.14
C ALA A 21 4.62 7.47 8.21
N LEU A 22 4.92 8.77 8.14
CA LEU A 22 4.25 9.69 7.21
C LEU A 22 4.47 9.27 5.75
N LYS A 23 5.71 8.92 5.38
CA LYS A 23 6.02 8.45 4.02
C LYS A 23 5.29 7.14 3.69
N PHE A 24 5.17 6.25 4.67
CA PHE A 24 4.39 5.02 4.54
C PHE A 24 2.91 5.33 4.27
N LEU A 25 2.29 6.14 5.11
CA LEU A 25 0.89 6.53 4.97
C LEU A 25 0.62 7.18 3.62
N VAL A 26 1.44 8.16 3.22
CA VAL A 26 1.30 8.82 1.91
C VAL A 26 1.38 7.80 0.77
N SER A 27 2.28 6.82 0.84
CA SER A 27 2.39 5.77 -0.16
C SER A 27 1.13 4.91 -0.26
N VAL A 28 0.57 4.52 0.89
CA VAL A 28 -0.69 3.75 0.95
C VAL A 28 -1.85 4.57 0.40
N PHE A 29 -1.99 5.84 0.80
CA PHE A 29 -3.05 6.73 0.33
C PHE A 29 -3.02 6.93 -1.19
N VAL A 30 -1.84 7.19 -1.76
CA VAL A 30 -1.70 7.35 -3.22
C VAL A 30 -2.13 6.09 -3.95
N SER A 31 -1.74 4.91 -3.45
CA SER A 31 -2.17 3.63 -4.02
C SER A 31 -3.67 3.39 -3.91
N VAL A 32 -4.26 3.64 -2.74
CA VAL A 32 -5.71 3.47 -2.52
C VAL A 32 -6.52 4.38 -3.45
N ILE A 33 -6.12 5.65 -3.60
CA ILE A 33 -6.77 6.60 -4.51
C ILE A 33 -6.69 6.07 -5.95
N GLY A 34 -5.52 5.57 -6.37
CA GLY A 34 -5.36 4.98 -7.70
C GLY A 34 -6.27 3.78 -7.95
N VAL A 35 -6.40 2.87 -6.96
CA VAL A 35 -7.34 1.74 -7.02
C VAL A 35 -8.77 2.24 -7.18
N VAL A 36 -9.20 3.21 -6.38
CA VAL A 36 -10.56 3.76 -6.43
C VAL A 36 -10.85 4.42 -7.77
N ILE A 37 -9.96 5.29 -8.25
CA ILE A 37 -10.13 5.97 -9.54
C ILE A 37 -10.26 4.94 -10.66
N LEU A 38 -9.39 3.93 -10.70
CA LEU A 38 -9.42 2.93 -11.75
C LEU A 38 -10.66 2.03 -11.65
N ALA A 39 -11.07 1.64 -10.43
CA ALA A 39 -12.27 0.85 -10.20
C ALA A 39 -13.55 1.59 -10.65
N MET A 40 -13.66 2.87 -10.31
CA MET A 40 -14.78 3.73 -10.72
C MET A 40 -14.79 3.92 -12.24
N PHE A 41 -13.62 4.15 -12.84
CA PHE A 41 -13.47 4.24 -14.28
C PHE A 41 -13.91 2.95 -14.99
N LEU A 42 -13.48 1.79 -14.49
CA LEU A 42 -13.89 0.48 -15.00
C LEU A 42 -15.41 0.26 -14.86
N ALA A 43 -16.00 0.70 -13.75
CA ALA A 43 -17.44 0.60 -13.51
C ALA A 43 -18.29 1.42 -14.49
N THR A 44 -17.75 2.48 -15.10
CA THR A 44 -18.45 3.23 -16.15
C THR A 44 -18.63 2.43 -17.44
N PHE A 45 -17.67 1.54 -17.77
CA PHE A 45 -17.66 0.81 -19.05
C PHE A 45 -18.04 -0.67 -18.93
N LEU A 46 -17.90 -1.25 -17.74
CA LEU A 46 -18.07 -2.68 -17.51
C LEU A 46 -19.21 -2.95 -16.53
N ARG A 47 -19.83 -4.12 -16.66
CA ARG A 47 -20.76 -4.63 -15.65
C ARG A 47 -20.02 -4.81 -14.33
N LEU A 48 -20.68 -4.49 -13.21
CA LEU A 48 -20.10 -4.57 -11.87
C LEU A 48 -19.46 -5.93 -11.56
N GLY A 49 -20.09 -7.04 -11.95
CA GLY A 49 -19.50 -8.38 -11.76
C GLY A 49 -18.14 -8.57 -12.48
N THR A 50 -17.96 -7.96 -13.65
CA THR A 50 -16.68 -7.98 -14.36
C THR A 50 -15.64 -7.10 -13.66
N VAL A 51 -16.06 -5.94 -13.11
CA VAL A 51 -15.18 -5.06 -12.34
C VAL A 51 -14.62 -5.78 -11.11
N VAL A 52 -15.48 -6.51 -10.38
CA VAL A 52 -15.06 -7.31 -9.22
C VAL A 52 -13.99 -8.33 -9.58
N ASN A 53 -14.13 -9.01 -10.72
CA ASN A 53 -13.14 -9.99 -11.17
C ASN A 53 -11.80 -9.36 -11.58
N VAL A 54 -11.79 -8.08 -11.99
CA VAL A 54 -10.58 -7.35 -12.41
C VAL A 54 -9.90 -6.63 -11.23
N LEU A 55 -10.64 -6.32 -10.16
CA LEU A 55 -10.12 -5.64 -8.96
C LEU A 55 -8.89 -6.31 -8.34
N PRO A 56 -8.78 -7.65 -8.20
CA PRO A 56 -7.57 -8.27 -7.69
C PRO A 56 -6.31 -7.87 -8.49
N VAL A 57 -6.41 -7.78 -9.81
CA VAL A 57 -5.28 -7.42 -10.69
C VAL A 57 -4.91 -5.96 -10.51
N VAL A 58 -5.91 -5.06 -10.44
CA VAL A 58 -5.70 -3.64 -10.16
C VAL A 58 -5.00 -3.46 -8.82
N LEU A 59 -5.47 -4.18 -7.81
CA LEU A 59 -4.94 -4.11 -6.45
C LEU A 59 -3.54 -4.70 -6.35
N ALA A 60 -3.25 -5.77 -7.10
CA ALA A 60 -1.90 -6.30 -7.27
C ALA A 60 -0.92 -5.22 -7.73
N PHE A 61 -1.30 -4.51 -8.79
CA PHE A 61 -0.48 -3.46 -9.39
C PHE A 61 -0.25 -2.29 -8.41
N PHE A 62 -1.31 -1.77 -7.79
CA PHE A 62 -1.19 -0.66 -6.85
C PHE A 62 -0.51 -1.03 -5.53
N SER A 63 -0.61 -2.29 -5.10
CA SER A 63 0.14 -2.84 -3.98
C SER A 63 1.65 -2.88 -4.29
N ALA A 64 2.04 -3.41 -5.46
CA ALA A 64 3.42 -3.41 -5.92
C ALA A 64 3.99 -1.98 -6.04
N MET A 65 3.21 -1.05 -6.58
CA MET A 65 3.59 0.37 -6.67
C MET A 65 3.75 1.02 -5.30
N SER A 66 2.87 0.71 -4.33
CA SER A 66 3.00 1.25 -2.97
C SER A 66 4.30 0.78 -2.32
N ALA A 67 4.62 -0.50 -2.44
CA ALA A 67 5.86 -1.08 -1.94
C ALA A 67 7.10 -0.44 -2.56
N TYR A 68 7.09 -0.29 -3.89
CA TYR A 68 8.17 0.35 -4.63
C TYR A 68 8.36 1.80 -4.18
N TYR A 69 7.29 2.61 -4.17
CA TYR A 69 7.34 4.03 -3.84
C TYR A 69 7.76 4.28 -2.39
N PHE A 70 7.29 3.44 -1.47
CA PHE A 70 7.74 3.48 -0.08
C PHE A 70 9.23 3.16 0.03
N LEU A 71 9.70 2.08 -0.60
CA LEU A 71 11.11 1.70 -0.52
C LEU A 71 12.05 2.69 -1.20
N ASP A 72 11.59 3.38 -2.24
CA ASP A 72 12.32 4.47 -2.89
C ASP A 72 12.52 5.65 -1.93
N LYS A 73 11.45 6.08 -1.25
CA LYS A 73 11.52 7.18 -0.28
C LYS A 73 12.32 6.87 0.99
N VAL A 74 12.55 5.59 1.27
CA VAL A 74 13.18 5.11 2.52
C VAL A 74 14.40 4.21 2.25
N ARG A 75 14.99 4.31 1.05
CA ARG A 75 16.08 3.49 0.46
C ARG A 75 17.14 2.95 1.45
N ASN A 76 17.60 3.78 2.38
CA ASN A 76 18.65 3.45 3.36
C ASN A 76 18.21 3.45 4.83
N LYS A 77 16.95 3.79 5.16
CA LYS A 77 16.51 3.88 6.57
C LYS A 77 15.86 2.60 7.12
N VAL A 78 15.52 1.63 6.27
CA VAL A 78 14.86 0.37 6.68
C VAL A 78 15.77 -0.84 6.49
N ARG A 79 16.01 -1.60 7.57
CA ARG A 79 16.82 -2.83 7.56
C ARG A 79 16.05 -4.05 7.03
N LYS A 80 14.74 -4.15 7.33
CA LYS A 80 13.85 -5.26 6.90
C LYS A 80 12.94 -4.86 5.73
N LYS A 81 13.50 -4.76 4.52
CA LYS A 81 12.78 -4.25 3.32
C LYS A 81 11.58 -5.11 2.90
N SER A 82 11.70 -6.45 2.92
CA SER A 82 10.59 -7.35 2.57
C SER A 82 9.41 -7.25 3.55
N LEU A 83 9.68 -7.24 4.87
CA LEU A 83 8.63 -7.20 5.88
C LEU A 83 7.82 -5.89 5.84
N VAL A 84 8.49 -4.75 5.62
CA VAL A 84 7.79 -3.47 5.49
C VAL A 84 7.06 -3.35 4.15
N SER A 85 7.57 -4.00 3.11
CA SER A 85 6.86 -4.12 1.84
C SER A 85 5.53 -4.85 2.03
N VAL A 86 5.57 -6.06 2.59
CA VAL A 86 4.35 -6.85 2.83
C VAL A 86 3.34 -6.06 3.64
N LEU A 87 3.78 -5.34 4.68
CA LEU A 87 2.92 -4.44 5.45
C LEU A 87 2.29 -3.32 4.61
N ALA A 88 3.04 -2.71 3.68
CA ALA A 88 2.49 -1.70 2.77
C ALA A 88 1.42 -2.30 1.85
N GLY A 89 1.66 -3.51 1.34
CA GLY A 89 0.73 -4.20 0.46
C GLY A 89 -0.56 -4.62 1.16
N VAL A 90 -0.43 -5.22 2.34
CA VAL A 90 -1.56 -5.60 3.20
C VAL A 90 -2.38 -4.37 3.60
N SER A 91 -1.72 -3.29 4.03
CA SER A 91 -2.41 -2.05 4.42
C SER A 91 -3.18 -1.45 3.24
N THR A 92 -2.57 -1.40 2.05
CA THR A 92 -3.24 -0.95 0.83
C THR A 92 -4.46 -1.82 0.51
N SER A 93 -4.32 -3.14 0.63
CA SER A 93 -5.39 -4.10 0.33
C SER A 93 -6.60 -3.93 1.24
N VAL A 94 -6.36 -3.83 2.56
CA VAL A 94 -7.42 -3.64 3.56
C VAL A 94 -8.11 -2.30 3.38
N VAL A 95 -7.34 -1.21 3.24
CA VAL A 95 -7.91 0.13 3.10
C VAL A 95 -8.69 0.26 1.79
N SER A 96 -8.15 -0.25 0.67
CA SER A 96 -8.87 -0.28 -0.61
C SER A 96 -10.15 -1.11 -0.54
N PHE A 97 -10.14 -2.27 0.12
CA PHE A 97 -11.35 -3.08 0.32
C PHE A 97 -12.42 -2.28 1.05
N CYS A 98 -12.08 -1.67 2.20
CA CYS A 98 -13.02 -0.87 2.98
C CYS A 98 -13.58 0.31 2.18
N VAL A 99 -12.70 1.08 1.52
CA VAL A 99 -13.10 2.27 0.77
C VAL A 99 -13.98 1.90 -0.42
N LEU A 100 -13.62 0.87 -1.19
CA LEU A 100 -14.43 0.43 -2.33
C LEU A 100 -15.80 -0.07 -1.86
N ASN A 101 -15.87 -0.86 -0.79
CA ASN A 101 -17.14 -1.34 -0.27
C ASN A 101 -18.04 -0.19 0.20
N LEU A 102 -17.47 0.82 0.87
CA LEU A 102 -18.22 2.01 1.27
C LEU A 102 -18.76 2.77 0.05
N ILE A 103 -17.91 3.03 -0.94
CA ILE A 103 -18.29 3.74 -2.16
C ILE A 103 -19.40 2.98 -2.91
N PHE A 104 -19.22 1.69 -3.13
CA PHE A 104 -20.21 0.89 -3.86
C PHE A 104 -21.51 0.71 -3.11
N ARG A 105 -21.47 0.64 -1.77
CA ARG A 105 -22.67 0.63 -0.95
C ARG A 105 -23.49 1.92 -1.13
N GLU A 106 -22.84 3.08 -1.13
CA GLU A 106 -23.53 4.36 -1.35
C GLU A 106 -24.08 4.50 -2.78
N LEU A 107 -23.45 3.87 -3.78
CA LEU A 107 -23.87 3.96 -5.18
C LEU A 107 -24.93 2.93 -5.59
N THR A 108 -24.94 1.76 -4.96
CA THR A 108 -25.74 0.60 -5.42
C THR A 108 -26.63 0.00 -4.33
N ASP A 109 -26.58 0.53 -3.10
CA ASP A 109 -27.24 -0.01 -1.89
C ASP A 109 -26.88 -1.46 -1.53
N VAL A 110 -25.85 -2.04 -2.17
CA VAL A 110 -25.43 -3.42 -1.97
C VAL A 110 -23.94 -3.51 -1.68
N TRP A 111 -23.56 -4.45 -0.81
CA TRP A 111 -22.16 -4.81 -0.57
C TRP A 111 -21.66 -5.66 -1.73
N ILE A 112 -20.77 -5.09 -2.54
CA ILE A 112 -20.26 -5.75 -3.74
C ILE A 112 -19.12 -6.72 -3.42
N LEU A 113 -18.29 -6.43 -2.41
CA LEU A 113 -17.14 -7.25 -2.05
C LEU A 113 -17.39 -8.02 -0.75
N GLY A 114 -17.22 -9.34 -0.80
CA GLY A 114 -17.38 -10.25 0.32
C GLY A 114 -16.09 -10.53 1.08
N VAL A 115 -16.20 -11.37 2.12
CA VAL A 115 -15.05 -11.79 2.95
C VAL A 115 -14.02 -12.59 2.14
N MET A 116 -14.47 -13.40 1.18
CA MET A 116 -13.57 -14.15 0.30
C MET A 116 -12.72 -13.22 -0.57
N ASP A 117 -13.30 -12.12 -1.07
CA ASP A 117 -12.57 -11.14 -1.86
C ASP A 117 -11.48 -10.44 -1.04
N LEU A 118 -11.75 -10.18 0.24
CA LEU A 118 -10.74 -9.65 1.16
C LEU A 118 -9.55 -10.60 1.32
N VAL A 119 -9.79 -11.91 1.46
CA VAL A 119 -8.72 -12.92 1.56
C VAL A 119 -7.89 -12.94 0.28
N ILE A 120 -8.54 -12.89 -0.88
CA ILE A 120 -7.86 -12.82 -2.18
C ILE A 120 -7.03 -11.53 -2.27
N PHE A 121 -7.59 -10.39 -1.89
CA PHE A 121 -6.89 -9.10 -1.93
C PHE A 121 -5.67 -9.08 -1.01
N LEU A 122 -5.78 -9.67 0.19
CA LEU A 122 -4.66 -9.81 1.11
C LEU A 122 -3.55 -10.69 0.54
N ALA A 123 -3.90 -11.83 -0.03
CA ALA A 123 -2.93 -12.74 -0.64
C ALA A 123 -2.22 -12.07 -1.83
N VAL A 124 -3.00 -11.52 -2.77
CA VAL A 124 -2.47 -10.82 -3.95
C VAL A 124 -1.64 -9.60 -3.55
N GLY A 125 -2.13 -8.81 -2.60
CA GLY A 125 -1.45 -7.64 -2.06
C GLY A 125 -0.10 -7.99 -1.43
N ALA A 126 -0.03 -9.04 -0.62
CA ALA A 126 1.21 -9.51 0.00
C ALA A 126 2.21 -9.99 -1.05
N PHE A 127 1.81 -10.89 -1.95
CA PHE A 127 2.68 -11.46 -2.98
C PHE A 127 3.23 -10.40 -3.94
N PHE A 128 2.37 -9.55 -4.50
CA PHE A 128 2.82 -8.53 -5.45
C PHE A 128 3.60 -7.40 -4.81
N SER A 129 3.34 -7.11 -3.54
CA SER A 129 4.17 -6.18 -2.79
C SER A 129 5.62 -6.66 -2.70
N GLU A 130 5.87 -7.95 -2.44
CA GLU A 130 7.23 -8.50 -2.43
C GLU A 130 7.92 -8.38 -3.80
N ILE A 131 7.17 -8.55 -4.88
CA ILE A 131 7.67 -8.33 -6.25
C ILE A 131 8.04 -6.86 -6.43
N GLY A 132 7.17 -5.92 -6.04
CA GLY A 132 7.45 -4.48 -6.09
C GLY A 132 8.70 -4.08 -5.31
N ALA A 133 8.90 -4.66 -4.13
CA ALA A 133 10.13 -4.46 -3.35
C ALA A 133 11.36 -5.05 -4.02
N SER A 134 11.25 -6.22 -4.63
CA SER A 134 12.35 -6.85 -5.36
C SER A 134 12.81 -5.98 -6.53
N VAL A 135 11.86 -5.37 -7.25
CA VAL A 135 12.16 -4.41 -8.33
C VAL A 135 12.86 -3.17 -7.78
N ALA A 136 12.34 -2.56 -6.71
CA ALA A 136 12.97 -1.40 -6.06
C ALA A 136 14.43 -1.69 -5.64
N ILE A 137 14.66 -2.83 -4.99
CA ILE A 137 16.02 -3.21 -4.53
C ILE A 137 16.98 -3.39 -5.71
N ARG A 138 16.54 -4.03 -6.80
CA ARG A 138 17.35 -4.21 -8.01
C ARG A 138 17.66 -2.86 -8.68
N TYR A 139 16.66 -1.98 -8.76
CA TYR A 139 16.83 -0.63 -9.31
C TYR A 139 17.85 0.18 -8.51
N PHE A 140 17.78 0.13 -7.17
CA PHE A 140 18.77 0.81 -6.32
C PHE A 140 20.19 0.30 -6.46
N LYS A 141 20.37 -0.98 -6.84
CA LYS A 141 21.69 -1.55 -7.08
C LYS A 141 22.28 -1.06 -8.41
N LEU A 142 21.44 -0.81 -9.41
CA LEU A 142 21.85 -0.33 -10.73
C LEU A 142 22.20 1.16 -10.72
N GLN A 143 21.43 1.98 -10.01
CA GLN A 143 21.67 3.43 -9.92
C GLN A 143 22.89 3.81 -9.06
N ASN A 144 23.43 2.86 -8.29
CA ASN A 144 24.58 3.07 -7.40
C ASN A 144 25.89 2.53 -8.01
N ARG A 145 25.88 2.18 -9.31
CA ARG A 145 27.05 1.97 -10.17
C ARG A 145 27.21 3.20 -11.05
#